data_AF-A8TBY8-F1
#
_entry.id   AF-A8TBY8-F1
#
_cell.length_a   1.000
_cell.length_b   1.000
_cell.length_c   1.000
_cell.angle_alpha   90.00
_cell.angle_beta   90.00
_cell.angle_gamma   90.00
#
_symmetry.space_group_name_H-M   'P 1'
#
loop_
_entity.id
_entity.type
_entity.pdbx_description
1 polymer ?
#
loop_
_entity_poly.entity_id
_entity_poly.type
_entity_poly.pdbx_seq_one_letter_code
_entity_poly.pdbx_strand_id
1 'polypeptide(L)'
;TYETNYAKLNALLPVSAEVGDVRCYQAASMVYQLTVHEITKYTTVVEICQSDETPVFPLPTMSVRLYHDARVAEVCSSGEFSRIKAKYDYPNDQLMQRDEKHQLNTFLGEWLTFCLRSGISRTPLDFN
;
A
#
# COMPACT_ATOMS: atom_id res chain seq x y z
N THR A 1 6.53 9.59 7.43
CA THR A 1 7.23 8.53 8.18
C THR A 1 6.37 7.26 8.17
N TYR A 2 6.87 6.13 8.67
CA TYR A 2 6.13 4.86 8.74
C TYR A 2 4.80 4.99 9.51
N GLU A 3 4.79 5.80 10.58
CA GLU A 3 3.62 6.09 11.41
C GLU A 3 2.59 6.95 10.65
N THR A 4 3.07 7.92 9.87
CA THR A 4 2.19 8.72 9.02
C THR A 4 1.52 7.86 7.95
N ASN A 5 2.27 6.93 7.36
CA ASN A 5 1.74 6.00 6.37
C ASN A 5 0.67 5.10 6.99
N TYR A 6 0.91 4.61 8.21
CA TYR A 6 -0.09 3.86 8.98
C TYR A 6 -1.37 4.67 9.17
N ALA A 7 -1.27 5.88 9.71
CA ALA A 7 -2.45 6.69 10.00
C ALA A 7 -3.28 6.96 8.73
N LYS A 8 -2.62 7.30 7.62
CA LYS A 8 -3.27 7.56 6.32
C LYS A 8 -3.93 6.30 5.76
N LEU A 9 -3.19 5.19 5.68
CA LEU A 9 -3.68 3.94 5.10
C LEU A 9 -4.79 3.31 5.95
N ASN A 10 -4.63 3.30 7.28
CA ASN A 10 -5.65 2.79 8.20
C ASN A 10 -6.95 3.61 8.14
N ALA A 11 -6.89 4.90 7.79
CA ALA A 11 -8.08 5.73 7.59
C ALA A 11 -8.81 5.44 6.27
N LEU A 12 -8.16 4.75 5.34
CA LEU A 12 -8.78 4.28 4.09
C LEU A 12 -9.52 2.96 4.32
N LEU A 13 -8.97 2.07 5.14
CA LEU A 13 -9.57 0.75 5.43
C LEU A 13 -10.95 0.84 6.11
N PRO A 14 -11.83 -0.14 5.90
CA PRO A 14 -13.07 -0.25 6.65
C PRO A 14 -12.80 -0.51 8.15
N VAL A 15 -13.68 0.00 9.01
CA VAL A 15 -13.57 -0.15 10.47
C VAL A 15 -13.58 -1.63 10.90
N SER A 16 -14.36 -2.44 10.19
CA SER A 16 -14.48 -3.88 10.39
C SER A 16 -14.01 -4.61 9.13
N ALA A 17 -12.74 -4.42 8.78
CA ALA A 17 -12.17 -5.08 7.60
C ALA A 17 -12.16 -6.61 7.75
N GLU A 18 -12.47 -7.30 6.66
CA GLU A 18 -12.34 -8.75 6.52
C GLU A 18 -11.36 -9.11 5.40
N VAL A 19 -10.80 -10.32 5.45
CA VAL A 19 -9.95 -10.81 4.36
C VAL A 19 -10.79 -10.93 3.09
N GLY A 20 -10.27 -10.38 1.98
CA GLY A 20 -10.98 -10.29 0.71
C GLY A 20 -11.76 -8.99 0.53
N ASP A 21 -11.82 -8.11 1.54
CA ASP A 21 -12.42 -6.78 1.36
C ASP A 21 -11.68 -6.00 0.28
N VAL A 22 -12.45 -5.47 -0.66
CA VAL A 22 -11.98 -4.58 -1.72
C VAL A 22 -12.54 -3.18 -1.51
N ARG A 23 -11.70 -2.18 -1.69
CA ARG A 23 -12.10 -0.77 -1.73
C ARG A 23 -11.49 -0.10 -2.94
N CYS A 24 -12.36 0.51 -3.74
CA CYS A 24 -11.95 1.37 -4.84
C CYS A 24 -11.94 2.83 -4.36
N TYR A 25 -10.90 3.54 -4.76
CA TYR A 25 -10.74 4.95 -4.50
C TYR A 25 -10.45 5.66 -5.79
N GLN A 26 -11.20 6.72 -6.06
CA GLN A 26 -10.87 7.64 -7.11
C GLN A 26 -10.09 8.81 -6.51
N ALA A 27 -8.92 9.11 -7.08
CA ALA A 27 -8.18 10.33 -6.77
C ALA A 27 -7.74 11.00 -8.08
N ALA A 28 -8.11 12.29 -8.23
CA ALA A 28 -8.06 12.98 -9.51
C ALA A 28 -8.80 12.17 -10.61
N SER A 29 -8.12 11.81 -11.71
CA SER A 29 -8.66 11.04 -12.82
C SER A 29 -8.20 9.56 -12.80
N MET A 30 -7.70 9.07 -11.67
CA MET A 30 -7.13 7.73 -11.54
C MET A 30 -7.93 6.91 -10.53
N VAL A 31 -8.07 5.62 -10.81
CA VAL A 31 -8.71 4.63 -9.96
C VAL A 31 -7.66 3.77 -9.28
N TYR A 32 -7.78 3.64 -7.97
CA TYR A 32 -6.95 2.77 -7.15
C TYR A 32 -7.80 1.75 -6.43
N GLN A 33 -7.28 0.54 -6.30
CA GLN A 33 -7.91 -0.54 -5.56
C GLN A 33 -7.03 -0.94 -4.38
N LEU A 34 -7.66 -1.08 -3.23
CA LEU A 34 -7.09 -1.69 -2.04
C LEU A 34 -7.76 -3.03 -1.79
N THR A 35 -6.98 -4.10 -1.66
CA THR A 35 -7.46 -5.44 -1.36
C THR A 35 -6.86 -5.92 -0.04
N VAL A 36 -7.68 -6.39 0.90
CA VAL A 36 -7.19 -6.96 2.15
C VAL A 36 -6.82 -8.44 1.94
N HIS A 37 -5.55 -8.80 2.15
CA HIS A 37 -5.08 -10.18 1.96
C HIS A 37 -4.92 -10.97 3.27
N GLU A 38 -4.59 -10.29 4.36
CA GLU A 38 -4.35 -10.95 5.66
C GLU A 38 -4.78 -10.02 6.79
N ILE A 39 -5.47 -10.57 7.79
CA ILE A 39 -5.74 -9.91 9.06
C ILE A 39 -5.33 -10.86 10.18
N THR A 40 -4.52 -10.35 11.10
CA THR A 40 -4.18 -11.00 12.37
C THR A 40 -4.52 -10.06 13.52
N LYS A 41 -4.33 -10.52 14.77
CA LYS A 41 -4.52 -9.68 15.96
C LYS A 41 -3.68 -8.39 15.93
N TYR A 42 -2.50 -8.42 15.31
CA TYR A 42 -1.54 -7.32 15.38
C TYR A 42 -1.16 -6.75 14.02
N THR A 43 -1.52 -7.40 12.92
CA THR A 43 -1.13 -6.97 11.58
C THR A 43 -2.25 -7.09 10.57
N THR A 44 -2.28 -6.16 9.62
CA THR A 44 -3.10 -6.26 8.40
C THR A 44 -2.20 -6.13 7.19
N VAL A 45 -2.40 -6.97 6.17
CA VAL A 45 -1.72 -6.87 4.87
C VAL A 45 -2.72 -6.46 3.81
N VAL A 46 -2.40 -5.38 3.10
CA VAL A 46 -3.20 -4.85 2.00
C VAL A 46 -2.36 -4.80 0.73
N GLU A 47 -2.99 -5.06 -0.40
CA GLU A 47 -2.45 -4.78 -1.71
C GLU A 47 -3.04 -3.47 -2.23
N ILE A 48 -2.21 -2.68 -2.89
CA ILE A 48 -2.58 -1.42 -3.52
C ILE A 48 -2.20 -1.52 -4.99
N CYS A 49 -3.15 -1.33 -5.90
CA CYS A 49 -2.90 -1.26 -7.33
C CYS A 49 -3.69 -0.11 -7.98
N GLN A 50 -3.27 0.29 -9.18
CA GLN A 50 -4.04 1.20 -10.02
C GLN A 50 -4.89 0.36 -10.99
N SER A 51 -6.18 0.65 -11.06
CA SER A 51 -7.18 -0.11 -11.83
C SER A 51 -7.78 0.70 -12.98
N ASP A 52 -6.97 1.52 -13.65
CA ASP A 52 -7.40 2.25 -14.85
C ASP A 52 -7.25 1.38 -16.11
N GLU A 53 -8.11 1.57 -17.12
CA GLU A 53 -8.10 0.76 -18.35
C GLU A 53 -6.83 0.94 -19.20
N THR A 54 -6.21 2.12 -19.18
CA THR A 54 -4.98 2.42 -19.97
C THR A 54 -4.06 3.41 -19.25
N PRO A 55 -3.32 2.97 -18.21
CA PRO A 55 -2.34 3.82 -17.56
C PRO A 55 -1.09 3.96 -18.46
N VAL A 56 -0.71 5.18 -18.82
CA VAL A 56 0.54 5.46 -19.57
C VAL A 56 1.77 5.09 -18.73
N PHE A 57 1.67 5.21 -17.40
CA PHE A 57 2.63 4.71 -16.41
C PHE A 57 1.85 4.22 -15.17
N PRO A 58 1.53 2.92 -15.07
CA PRO A 58 0.78 2.41 -13.93
C PRO A 58 1.58 2.49 -12.63
N LEU A 59 0.88 2.78 -11.54
CA LEU A 59 1.39 2.55 -10.19
C LEU A 59 1.82 1.08 -10.08
N PRO A 60 3.06 0.79 -9.61
CA PRO A 60 3.43 -0.59 -9.32
C PRO A 60 2.52 -1.12 -8.20
N THR A 61 2.02 -2.34 -8.35
CA THR A 61 1.27 -3.01 -7.28
C THR A 61 2.13 -3.08 -6.02
N MET A 62 1.64 -2.62 -4.87
CA MET A 62 2.37 -2.64 -3.61
C MET A 62 1.64 -3.51 -2.58
N SER A 63 2.35 -4.46 -1.95
CA SER A 63 1.87 -5.06 -0.71
C SER A 63 2.37 -4.24 0.47
N VAL A 64 1.46 -3.83 1.35
CA VAL A 64 1.76 -3.02 2.53
C VAL A 64 1.26 -3.74 3.77
N ARG A 65 2.12 -3.89 4.77
CA ARG A 65 1.77 -4.42 6.08
C ARG A 65 1.64 -3.29 7.09
N LEU A 66 0.48 -3.23 7.74
CA LEU A 66 0.20 -2.38 8.90
C LEU A 66 0.47 -3.19 10.17
N TYR A 67 1.27 -2.64 11.08
CA TYR A 67 1.46 -3.15 12.44
C TYR A 67 0.65 -2.27 13.39
N HIS A 68 -0.36 -2.84 14.05
CA HIS A 68 -1.33 -2.11 14.86
C HIS A 68 -0.80 -1.74 16.25
N ASP A 69 0.10 -2.55 16.78
CA ASP A 69 0.79 -2.33 18.06
C ASP A 69 1.81 -1.19 17.96
N ALA A 70 2.70 -1.24 16.97
CA ALA A 70 3.70 -0.20 16.71
C ALA A 70 3.12 1.01 15.95
N ARG A 71 1.91 0.88 15.38
CA ARG A 71 1.22 1.90 14.58
C ARG A 71 2.05 2.38 13.39
N VAL A 72 2.66 1.44 12.68
CA VAL A 72 3.53 1.69 11.51
C VAL A 72 3.04 0.90 10.29
N ALA A 73 3.28 1.43 9.10
CA ALA A 73 3.03 0.74 7.84
C ALA A 73 4.31 0.65 7.02
N GLU A 74 4.59 -0.51 6.45
CA GLU A 74 5.75 -0.76 5.60
C GLU A 74 5.37 -1.46 4.30
N VAL A 75 6.05 -1.11 3.21
CA VAL A 75 5.93 -1.83 1.94
C VAL A 75 6.70 -3.16 2.05
N CYS A 76 5.99 -4.27 1.83
CA CYS A 76 6.51 -5.64 1.83
C CYS A 76 6.85 -6.16 0.43
N SER A 77 6.29 -5.60 -0.63
CA SER A 77 6.59 -5.93 -2.02
C SER A 77 6.15 -4.83 -2.98
N SER A 78 6.81 -4.74 -4.13
CA SER A 78 6.34 -3.97 -5.28
C SER A 78 6.42 -4.82 -6.57
N GLY A 79 5.32 -4.93 -7.32
CA GLY A 79 5.18 -5.75 -8.54
C GLY A 79 4.64 -7.17 -8.30
N GLU A 80 4.35 -7.90 -9.38
CA GLU A 80 3.71 -9.24 -9.34
C GLU A 80 4.53 -10.34 -8.64
N PHE A 81 5.84 -10.16 -8.43
CA PHE A 81 6.72 -11.27 -7.99
C PHE A 81 7.80 -10.93 -6.96
N SER A 82 7.79 -9.77 -6.32
CA SER A 82 8.85 -9.42 -5.36
C SER A 82 8.37 -9.48 -3.92
N ARG A 83 8.12 -10.67 -3.37
CA ARG A 83 8.04 -10.82 -1.90
C ARG A 83 9.40 -10.34 -1.37
N ILE A 84 9.49 -9.11 -0.82
CA ILE A 84 10.75 -8.61 -0.27
C ILE A 84 11.14 -9.62 0.80
N LYS A 85 12.20 -10.39 0.53
CA LYS A 85 12.64 -11.42 1.46
C LYS A 85 12.98 -10.73 2.78
N ALA A 86 12.39 -11.23 3.86
CA ALA A 86 12.71 -10.78 5.22
C ALA A 86 14.20 -10.98 5.58
N LYS A 87 14.91 -11.81 4.80
CA LYS A 87 16.36 -12.01 4.88
C LYS A 87 16.97 -12.11 3.49
N TYR A 88 17.88 -11.19 3.18
CA TYR A 88 19.04 -11.48 2.35
C TYR A 88 20.21 -11.76 3.30
N ASP A 89 21.12 -12.66 2.90
CA ASP A 89 22.32 -12.94 3.68
C ASP A 89 23.11 -11.63 3.88
N TYR A 90 23.32 -11.27 5.14
CA TYR A 90 24.10 -10.10 5.52
C TYR A 90 25.56 -10.53 5.75
N PRO A 91 26.54 -9.78 5.23
CA PRO A 91 26.43 -8.45 4.61
C PRO A 91 26.28 -8.48 3.07
N ASN A 92 25.38 -7.66 2.52
CA ASN A 92 25.37 -7.30 1.10
C ASN A 92 26.15 -5.97 0.95
N ASP A 93 27.28 -5.98 0.24
CA ASP A 93 28.32 -4.93 0.25
C ASP A 93 27.86 -3.52 -0.17
N GLN A 94 26.65 -3.37 -0.70
CA GLN A 94 26.07 -2.09 -1.11
C GLN A 94 24.98 -1.54 -0.16
N LEU A 95 24.67 -2.22 0.97
CA LEU A 95 23.58 -1.84 1.91
C LEU A 95 22.19 -1.65 1.26
N MET A 96 22.03 -2.11 0.02
CA MET A 96 20.96 -1.74 -0.91
C MET A 96 19.54 -1.95 -0.36
N GLN A 97 19.34 -3.00 0.45
CA GLN A 97 18.04 -3.36 1.03
C GLN A 97 17.45 -2.28 1.96
N ARG A 98 18.29 -1.56 2.70
CA ARG A 98 17.81 -0.49 3.60
C ARG A 98 17.31 0.69 2.80
N ASP A 99 18.09 1.13 1.82
CA ASP A 99 17.74 2.30 1.01
C ASP A 99 16.51 2.04 0.14
N GLU A 100 16.41 0.87 -0.50
CA GLU A 100 15.24 0.49 -1.29
C GLU A 100 13.95 0.46 -0.45
N LYS A 101 14.01 -0.14 0.74
CA LYS A 101 12.85 -0.20 1.65
C LYS A 101 12.44 1.19 2.13
N HIS A 102 13.41 2.07 2.41
CA HIS A 102 13.14 3.46 2.77
C HIS A 102 12.53 4.24 1.60
N GLN A 103 13.03 4.06 0.37
CA GLN A 103 12.50 4.68 -0.84
C GLN A 103 11.06 4.23 -1.12
N LEU A 104 10.77 2.92 -1.06
CA LEU A 104 9.41 2.40 -1.24
C LEU A 104 8.44 2.95 -0.19
N ASN A 105 8.87 3.03 1.07
CA ASN A 105 8.01 3.57 2.12
C ASN A 105 7.83 5.11 2.01
N THR A 106 8.83 5.81 1.47
CA THR A 106 8.72 7.24 1.16
C THR A 106 7.72 7.45 0.02
N PHE A 107 7.85 6.66 -1.04
CA PHE A 107 6.93 6.64 -2.17
C PHE A 107 5.49 6.36 -1.75
N LEU A 108 5.25 5.36 -0.89
CA LEU A 108 3.93 5.09 -0.31
C LEU A 108 3.37 6.34 0.41
N GLY A 109 4.22 7.04 1.17
CA GLY A 109 3.82 8.24 1.90
C GLY A 109 3.46 9.41 1.00
N GLU A 110 4.22 9.60 -0.08
CA GLU A 110 3.94 10.61 -1.11
C GLU A 110 2.65 10.27 -1.87
N TRP A 111 2.47 9.02 -2.28
CA TRP A 111 1.27 8.53 -2.94
C TRP A 111 0.02 8.73 -2.07
N LEU A 112 0.05 8.32 -0.80
CA LEU A 112 -1.06 8.56 0.14
C LEU A 112 -1.37 10.06 0.30
N THR A 113 -0.33 10.91 0.31
CA THR A 113 -0.51 12.36 0.39
C THR A 113 -1.16 12.91 -0.87
N PHE A 114 -0.73 12.45 -2.05
CA PHE A 114 -1.34 12.80 -3.33
C PHE A 114 -2.82 12.42 -3.34
N CYS A 115 -3.18 11.18 -3.00
CA CYS A 115 -4.57 10.75 -2.96
C CYS A 115 -5.43 11.64 -2.06
N LEU A 116 -4.95 11.93 -0.84
CA LEU A 116 -5.68 12.76 0.12
C LEU A 116 -5.83 14.21 -0.35
N ARG A 117 -4.86 14.77 -1.08
CA ARG A 117 -4.91 16.14 -1.61
C ARG A 117 -5.79 16.27 -2.84
N SER A 118 -5.79 15.27 -3.71
CA SER A 118 -6.57 15.25 -4.95
C SER A 118 -8.07 14.99 -4.74
N GLY A 119 -8.48 14.74 -3.49
CA GLY A 119 -9.83 14.32 -3.15
C GLY A 119 -10.00 12.82 -3.37
N ILE A 120 -10.48 12.12 -2.34
CA ILE A 120 -10.72 10.67 -2.38
C ILE A 120 -12.22 10.43 -2.42
N SER A 121 -12.73 9.88 -3.54
CA SER A 121 -14.07 9.27 -3.54
C SER A 121 -13.98 7.80 -3.13
N ARG A 122 -14.83 7.39 -2.19
CA ARG A 122 -14.87 6.02 -1.64
C ARG A 122 -16.03 5.19 -2.21
N THR A 123 -16.72 5.70 -3.23
CA THR A 123 -17.79 4.96 -3.89
C THR A 123 -17.19 3.71 -4.53
N PRO A 124 -17.78 2.53 -4.29
CA PRO A 124 -17.51 1.37 -5.13
C PRO A 124 -17.72 1.78 -6.59
N LEU A 125 -16.74 1.51 -7.44
CA LEU A 125 -16.91 1.73 -8.87
C LEU A 125 -17.69 0.56 -9.42
N ASP A 126 -18.90 0.84 -9.91
CA ASP A 126 -19.71 -0.13 -10.62
C ASP A 126 -19.07 -0.36 -12.00
N PHE A 127 -18.32 -1.45 -12.14
CA PHE A 127 -17.87 -1.93 -13.43
C PHE A 127 -19.04 -2.68 -14.07
N ASN A 128 -19.75 -2.00 -14.98
CA ASN A 128 -20.91 -2.53 -15.69
C ASN A 128 -20.50 -3.29 -16.96
#